data_AF-A0A924Y3V8-F1
#
_entry.id   AF-A0A924Y3V8-F1
#
_cell.length_a   1.000
_cell.length_b   1.000
_cell.length_c   1.000
_cell.angle_alpha   90.00
_cell.angle_beta   90.00
_cell.angle_gamma   90.00
#
_symmetry.space_group_name_H-M   'P 1'
#
loop_
_entity.id
_entity.type
_entity.pdbx_description
1 polymer ?
#
loop_
_entity_poly.entity_id
_entity_poly.type
_entity_poly.pdbx_seq_one_letter_code
_entity_poly.pdbx_strand_id
1 'polypeptide(L)'
;SQYSLPTELKDLGKKAGRDLDGVKLVVLDAIWKAQGKGCSPGYIGVCVGGDRSSGFETAKEQLLRTVTDINPVPELDALEKECARIANGLGVGPMGFGGDTTVLGVKIAARNRLPASFFVSVSYACWAHRRRGFVINPQTDEVSRWLYETVDEATVETTHE
;
A
#
# COMPACT_ATOMS: atom_id res chain seq x y z
N SER A 1 -2.03 -0.99 10.65
CA SER A 1 -3.31 -1.17 11.38
C SER A 1 -4.10 -2.31 10.79
N GLN A 2 -4.98 -2.95 11.55
CA GLN A 2 -5.92 -3.95 11.03
C GLN A 2 -7.30 -3.74 11.61
N TYR A 3 -8.31 -3.79 10.76
CA TYR A 3 -9.70 -3.53 11.08
C TYR A 3 -10.54 -4.80 10.89
N SER A 4 -11.50 -5.03 11.77
CA SER A 4 -12.46 -6.15 11.65
C SER A 4 -13.82 -5.58 11.27
N LEU A 5 -14.28 -5.81 10.04
CA LEU A 5 -15.52 -5.24 9.52
C LEU A 5 -16.73 -6.16 9.78
N PRO A 6 -17.91 -5.61 10.08
CA PRO A 6 -18.18 -4.18 10.22
C PRO A 6 -17.58 -3.60 11.52
N THR A 7 -17.24 -2.32 11.50
CA THR A 7 -16.72 -1.61 12.68
C THR A 7 -17.21 -0.17 12.73
N GLU A 8 -17.26 0.40 13.93
CA GLU A 8 -17.59 1.80 14.16
C GLU A 8 -16.31 2.61 14.34
N LEU A 9 -16.14 3.62 13.50
CA LEU A 9 -15.07 4.59 13.60
C LEU A 9 -15.59 5.76 14.42
N LYS A 10 -15.48 5.64 15.74
CA LYS A 10 -16.02 6.60 16.72
C LYS A 10 -15.58 8.02 16.43
N ASP A 11 -14.30 8.20 16.08
CA ASP A 11 -13.71 9.51 15.76
C ASP A 11 -14.37 10.19 14.54
N LEU A 12 -14.95 9.40 13.64
CA LEU A 12 -15.63 9.88 12.43
C LEU A 12 -17.16 9.83 12.53
N GLY A 13 -17.72 9.24 13.60
CA GLY A 13 -19.16 8.98 13.72
C GLY A 13 -19.72 8.11 12.60
N LYS A 14 -18.88 7.28 11.95
CA LYS A 14 -19.25 6.47 10.78
C LYS A 14 -19.11 4.98 11.06
N LYS A 15 -19.95 4.18 10.40
CA LYS A 15 -19.88 2.71 10.42
C LYS A 15 -19.33 2.21 9.10
N ALA A 16 -18.24 1.44 9.16
CA ALA A 16 -17.68 0.75 8.01
C ALA A 16 -18.40 -0.60 7.82
N GLY A 17 -19.05 -0.79 6.67
CA GLY A 17 -19.71 -2.03 6.27
C GLY A 17 -18.74 -3.09 5.76
N ARG A 18 -19.27 -4.24 5.31
CA ARG A 18 -18.49 -5.31 4.63
C ARG A 18 -18.54 -5.12 3.11
N ASP A 19 -18.30 -3.90 2.66
CA ASP A 19 -18.37 -3.45 1.28
C ASP A 19 -17.14 -2.58 0.95
N LEU A 20 -16.97 -2.20 -0.32
CA LEU A 20 -15.83 -1.40 -0.75
C LEU A 20 -15.81 -0.01 -0.10
N ASP A 21 -16.97 0.55 0.23
CA ASP A 21 -17.05 1.84 0.94
C ASP A 21 -16.56 1.72 2.39
N GLY A 22 -16.87 0.63 3.07
CA GLY A 22 -16.33 0.30 4.38
C GLY A 22 -14.82 0.09 4.35
N VAL A 23 -14.31 -0.61 3.32
CA VAL A 23 -12.87 -0.76 3.09
C VAL A 23 -12.20 0.60 2.88
N LYS A 24 -12.74 1.43 1.97
CA LYS A 24 -12.27 2.80 1.71
C LYS A 24 -12.18 3.60 3.00
N LEU A 25 -13.24 3.56 3.80
CA LEU A 25 -13.34 4.32 5.03
C LEU A 25 -12.27 3.92 6.06
N VAL A 26 -12.03 2.62 6.26
CA VAL A 26 -10.99 2.18 7.21
C VAL A 26 -9.56 2.40 6.70
N VAL A 27 -9.35 2.38 5.38
CA VAL A 27 -8.05 2.75 4.78
C VAL A 27 -7.76 4.22 5.04
N LEU A 28 -8.74 5.10 4.77
CA LEU A 28 -8.61 6.53 5.02
C LEU A 28 -8.45 6.85 6.51
N ASP A 29 -9.18 6.15 7.39
CA ASP A 29 -9.00 6.25 8.84
C ASP A 29 -7.59 5.85 9.28
N ALA A 30 -7.03 4.79 8.70
CA ALA A 30 -5.65 4.37 8.99
C ALA A 30 -4.63 5.43 8.60
N ILE A 31 -4.79 6.03 7.41
CA ILE A 31 -3.93 7.12 6.92
C ILE A 31 -4.08 8.35 7.81
N TRP A 32 -5.32 8.73 8.13
CA TRP A 32 -5.62 9.85 9.00
C TRP A 32 -5.01 9.66 10.39
N LYS A 33 -5.13 8.48 11.00
CA LYS A 33 -4.52 8.19 12.31
C LYS A 33 -3.00 8.21 12.31
N ALA A 34 -2.38 7.86 11.17
CA ALA A 34 -0.93 7.94 11.03
C ALA A 34 -0.43 9.39 11.08
N GLN A 35 -1.21 10.36 10.58
CA GLN A 35 -0.79 11.76 10.46
C GLN A 35 0.62 11.85 9.83
N GLY A 36 1.45 12.80 10.26
CA GLY A 36 2.85 12.91 9.87
C GLY A 36 3.80 11.89 10.49
N LYS A 37 3.33 11.01 11.39
CA LYS A 37 4.20 10.11 12.19
C LYS A 37 4.87 9.01 11.36
N GLY A 38 4.43 8.83 10.12
CA GLY A 38 5.04 7.92 9.14
C GLY A 38 6.08 8.58 8.23
N CYS A 39 6.49 9.83 8.47
CA CYS A 39 7.29 10.60 7.52
C CYS A 39 6.62 10.65 6.13
N SER A 40 5.36 11.11 6.11
CA SER A 40 4.62 11.34 4.87
C SER A 40 5.37 12.31 3.93
N PRO A 41 5.17 12.25 2.61
CA PRO A 41 4.29 11.33 1.91
C PRO A 41 4.83 9.90 1.83
N GLY A 42 3.94 8.92 1.98
CA GLY A 42 4.29 7.49 2.02
C GLY A 42 3.47 6.62 1.09
N TYR A 43 3.73 5.32 1.12
CA TYR A 43 3.01 4.30 0.37
C TYR A 43 2.15 3.45 1.30
N ILE A 44 0.93 3.15 0.87
CA ILE A 44 -0.03 2.37 1.63
C ILE A 44 -0.25 1.04 0.93
N GLY A 45 0.09 -0.05 1.61
CA GLY A 45 -0.25 -1.40 1.18
C GLY A 45 -1.47 -1.89 1.96
N VAL A 46 -2.44 -2.49 1.27
CA VAL A 46 -3.69 -2.93 1.87
C VAL A 46 -4.00 -4.35 1.45
N CYS A 47 -4.53 -5.15 2.38
CA CYS A 47 -5.13 -6.44 2.10
C CYS A 47 -6.57 -6.47 2.62
N VAL A 48 -7.52 -6.78 1.74
CA VAL A 48 -8.92 -7.05 2.06
C VAL A 48 -9.10 -8.56 2.15
N GLY A 49 -9.41 -9.07 3.34
CA GLY A 49 -9.49 -10.50 3.63
C GLY A 49 -8.21 -11.07 4.25
N GLY A 50 -8.02 -12.38 4.13
CA GLY A 50 -7.02 -13.12 4.91
C GLY A 50 -7.40 -13.26 6.39
N ASP A 51 -6.42 -13.68 7.18
CA ASP A 51 -6.46 -13.74 8.64
C ASP A 51 -5.59 -12.64 9.26
N ARG A 52 -5.39 -12.69 10.58
CA ARG A 52 -4.63 -11.66 11.30
C ARG A 52 -3.18 -11.58 10.86
N SER A 53 -2.56 -12.70 10.51
CA SER A 53 -1.18 -12.80 10.05
C SER A 53 -1.10 -12.56 8.54
N SER A 54 -1.79 -13.40 7.76
CA SER A 54 -1.71 -13.37 6.30
C SER A 54 -2.20 -12.02 5.73
N GLY A 55 -3.17 -11.36 6.35
CA GLY A 55 -3.59 -10.04 5.92
C GLY A 55 -2.44 -9.01 5.96
N PHE A 56 -1.61 -9.02 7.02
CA PHE A 56 -0.49 -8.10 7.12
C PHE A 56 0.65 -8.43 6.16
N GLU A 57 0.94 -9.72 5.99
CA GLU A 57 1.91 -10.20 5.02
C GLU A 57 1.57 -9.67 3.62
N THR A 58 0.36 -9.90 3.12
CA THR A 58 -0.01 -9.42 1.77
C THR A 58 -0.12 -7.91 1.69
N ALA A 59 -0.58 -7.23 2.73
CA ALA A 59 -0.53 -5.77 2.75
C ALA A 59 0.93 -5.26 2.64
N LYS A 60 1.90 -5.98 3.21
CA LYS A 60 3.33 -5.64 3.08
C LYS A 60 3.87 -5.99 1.69
N GLU A 61 3.47 -7.11 1.11
CA GLU A 61 3.81 -7.48 -0.28
C GLU A 61 3.32 -6.43 -1.29
N GLN A 62 2.15 -5.81 -1.06
CA GLN A 62 1.65 -4.74 -1.92
C GLN A 62 2.61 -3.53 -2.00
N LEU A 63 3.46 -3.32 -0.99
CA LEU A 63 4.48 -2.26 -1.03
C LEU A 63 5.67 -2.61 -1.94
N LEU A 64 5.76 -3.84 -2.44
CA LEU A 64 6.75 -4.26 -3.42
C LEU A 64 6.30 -4.01 -4.87
N ARG A 65 5.04 -3.66 -5.09
CA ARG A 65 4.53 -3.22 -6.39
C ARG A 65 5.20 -1.92 -6.83
N THR A 66 5.39 -1.74 -8.14
CA THR A 66 5.91 -0.46 -8.66
C THR A 66 4.83 0.61 -8.52
N VAL A 67 5.24 1.87 -8.31
CA VAL A 67 4.30 2.98 -8.11
C VAL A 67 3.38 3.14 -9.33
N THR A 68 3.95 2.94 -10.52
CA THR A 68 3.29 3.07 -11.82
C THR A 68 2.44 1.86 -12.22
N ASP A 69 2.45 0.77 -11.45
CA ASP A 69 1.60 -0.37 -11.80
C ASP A 69 0.11 -0.08 -11.59
N ILE A 70 -0.71 -0.85 -12.30
CA ILE A 70 -2.17 -0.78 -12.28
C ILE A 70 -2.67 -2.10 -11.70
N ASN A 71 -3.68 -2.03 -10.83
CA ASN A 71 -4.27 -3.23 -10.29
C ASN A 71 -4.99 -4.01 -11.41
N PRO A 72 -4.77 -5.33 -11.55
CA PRO A 72 -5.47 -6.13 -12.56
C PRO A 72 -6.99 -6.22 -12.32
N VAL A 73 -7.46 -5.96 -11.10
CA VAL A 73 -8.89 -5.92 -10.76
C VAL A 73 -9.39 -4.47 -10.86
N PRO A 74 -10.26 -4.13 -11.84
CA PRO A 74 -10.67 -2.75 -12.09
C PRO A 74 -11.31 -2.04 -10.89
N GLU A 75 -12.09 -2.77 -10.09
CA GLU A 75 -12.74 -2.25 -8.89
C GLU A 75 -11.73 -1.88 -7.80
N LEU A 76 -10.64 -2.66 -7.68
CA LEU A 76 -9.57 -2.37 -6.73
C LEU A 76 -8.66 -1.25 -7.25
N ASP A 77 -8.40 -1.17 -8.55
CA ASP A 77 -7.68 -0.04 -9.17
C ASP A 77 -8.41 1.28 -8.93
N ALA A 78 -9.73 1.31 -9.17
CA ALA A 78 -10.56 2.47 -8.89
C ALA A 78 -10.50 2.86 -7.40
N LEU A 79 -10.53 1.86 -6.50
CA LEU A 79 -10.44 2.09 -5.07
C LEU A 79 -9.05 2.59 -4.63
N GLU A 80 -7.96 2.07 -5.20
CA GLU A 80 -6.59 2.55 -4.98
C GLU A 80 -6.48 4.04 -5.31
N LYS A 81 -6.93 4.42 -6.51
CA LYS A 81 -6.93 5.81 -7.01
C LYS A 81 -7.78 6.72 -6.15
N GLU A 82 -8.99 6.29 -5.81
CA GLU A 82 -9.91 7.09 -4.98
C GLU A 82 -9.38 7.28 -3.56
N CYS A 83 -8.82 6.24 -2.94
CA CYS A 83 -8.19 6.37 -1.62
C CYS A 83 -7.01 7.34 -1.66
N ALA A 84 -6.13 7.24 -2.67
CA ALA A 84 -5.00 8.15 -2.82
C ALA A 84 -5.46 9.61 -2.99
N ARG A 85 -6.46 9.83 -3.87
CA ARG A 85 -7.04 11.15 -4.13
C ARG A 85 -7.62 11.77 -2.86
N ILE A 86 -8.46 11.04 -2.13
CA ILE A 86 -9.06 11.54 -0.89
C ILE A 86 -7.98 11.78 0.18
N ALA A 87 -7.05 10.83 0.37
CA ALA A 87 -5.98 10.93 1.36
C ALA A 87 -5.10 12.18 1.17
N ASN A 88 -4.81 12.53 -0.08
CA ASN A 88 -4.08 13.75 -0.43
C ASN A 88 -4.91 15.02 -0.19
N GLY A 89 -6.24 14.94 -0.29
CA GLY A 89 -7.15 16.03 0.10
C GLY A 89 -7.41 16.18 1.61
N LEU A 90 -6.85 15.31 2.47
CA LEU A 90 -7.07 15.40 3.94
C LEU A 90 -6.28 16.53 4.61
N GLY A 91 -5.30 17.12 3.92
CA GLY A 91 -4.48 18.21 4.47
C GLY A 91 -3.47 17.78 5.54
N VAL A 92 -3.10 16.49 5.61
CA VAL A 92 -2.01 16.01 6.48
C VAL A 92 -0.66 16.45 5.91
N GLY A 93 -0.44 16.21 4.61
CA GLY A 93 0.73 16.68 3.88
C GLY A 93 2.07 16.06 4.31
N PRO A 94 3.20 16.57 3.78
CA PRO A 94 4.54 16.05 4.09
C PRO A 94 4.89 16.24 5.57
N MET A 95 5.35 15.16 6.21
CA MET A 95 5.71 15.10 7.64
C MET A 95 4.58 15.55 8.60
N GLY A 96 3.33 15.70 8.13
CA GLY A 96 2.22 16.21 8.92
C GLY A 96 2.18 17.73 9.06
N PHE A 97 2.94 18.48 8.27
CA PHE A 97 2.96 19.95 8.31
C PHE A 97 1.86 20.61 7.46
N GLY A 98 0.94 19.83 6.91
CA GLY A 98 -0.08 20.30 5.97
C GLY A 98 0.40 20.31 4.52
N GLY A 99 -0.51 20.66 3.61
CA GLY A 99 -0.30 20.64 2.16
C GLY A 99 -0.98 19.46 1.46
N ASP A 100 -0.71 19.31 0.17
CA ASP A 100 -1.55 18.53 -0.75
C ASP A 100 -1.15 17.06 -0.91
N THR A 101 0.01 16.63 -0.38
CA THR A 101 0.53 15.28 -0.61
C THR A 101 0.80 14.54 0.70
N THR A 102 -0.08 13.61 1.03
CA THR A 102 -0.01 12.71 2.20
C THR A 102 0.49 11.32 1.82
N VAL A 103 0.13 10.85 0.63
CA VAL A 103 0.49 9.53 0.10
C VAL A 103 0.95 9.63 -1.35
N LEU A 104 1.98 8.85 -1.69
CA LEU A 104 2.51 8.69 -3.05
C LEU A 104 1.82 7.56 -3.80
N GLY A 105 1.18 6.63 -3.09
CA GLY A 105 0.43 5.54 -3.70
C GLY A 105 -0.30 4.67 -2.68
N VAL A 106 -1.41 4.09 -3.12
CA VAL A 106 -2.17 3.08 -2.38
C VAL A 106 -2.21 1.83 -3.27
N LYS A 107 -1.90 0.66 -2.70
CA LYS A 107 -1.85 -0.63 -3.40
C LYS A 107 -2.67 -1.63 -2.60
N ILE A 108 -3.75 -2.15 -3.19
CA ILE A 108 -4.76 -2.98 -2.53
C ILE A 108 -4.76 -4.36 -3.15
N ALA A 109 -4.69 -5.41 -2.33
CA ALA A 109 -4.97 -6.77 -2.73
C ALA A 109 -6.21 -7.31 -2.00
N ALA A 110 -6.83 -8.32 -2.61
CA ALA A 110 -7.86 -9.13 -1.97
C ALA A 110 -7.33 -10.55 -1.74
N ARG A 111 -7.62 -11.12 -0.57
CA ARG A 111 -7.34 -12.52 -0.24
C ARG A 111 -8.62 -13.23 0.19
N ASN A 112 -8.67 -14.53 -0.08
CA ASN A 112 -9.70 -15.40 0.47
C ASN A 112 -9.71 -15.31 2.00
N ARG A 113 -10.89 -15.48 2.61
CA ARG A 113 -11.09 -15.31 4.04
C ARG A 113 -12.15 -16.27 4.55
N LEU A 114 -12.09 -16.58 5.84
CA LEU A 114 -13.19 -17.25 6.53
C LEU A 114 -14.45 -16.36 6.46
N PRO A 115 -15.65 -16.91 6.16
CA PRO A 115 -16.87 -16.10 6.05
C PRO A 115 -17.17 -15.26 7.30
N ALA A 116 -16.84 -15.78 8.48
CA ALA A 116 -17.01 -15.13 9.77
C ALA A 116 -16.03 -13.96 10.03
N SER A 117 -14.93 -13.87 9.27
CA SER A 117 -13.91 -12.84 9.43
C SER A 117 -13.85 -11.94 8.21
N PHE A 118 -13.84 -10.62 8.41
CA PHE A 118 -13.62 -9.64 7.36
C PHE A 118 -12.56 -8.66 7.85
N PHE A 119 -11.30 -8.98 7.58
CA PHE A 119 -10.19 -8.13 7.97
C PHE A 119 -9.79 -7.19 6.83
N VAL A 120 -9.40 -5.98 7.20
CA VAL A 120 -8.69 -5.06 6.31
C VAL A 120 -7.38 -4.70 7.00
N SER A 121 -6.28 -5.20 6.46
CA SER A 121 -4.93 -4.93 6.95
C SER A 121 -4.31 -3.80 6.16
N VAL A 122 -3.75 -2.82 6.85
CA VAL A 122 -3.11 -1.64 6.27
C VAL A 122 -1.66 -1.58 6.76
N SER A 123 -0.73 -1.65 5.82
CA SER A 123 0.71 -1.52 6.00
C SER A 123 1.17 -0.19 5.43
N TYR A 124 2.12 0.45 6.12
CA TYR A 124 2.64 1.76 5.74
C TYR A 124 4.13 1.64 5.42
N ALA A 125 4.58 2.30 4.35
CA ALA A 125 5.98 2.61 4.09
C ALA A 125 6.14 4.13 3.97
N CYS A 126 7.16 4.68 4.61
CA CYS A 126 7.47 6.10 4.52
C CYS A 126 8.00 6.49 3.14
N TRP A 127 8.26 7.79 2.96
CA TRP A 127 9.02 8.31 1.81
C TRP A 127 10.26 7.46 1.53
N ALA A 128 11.02 7.12 2.58
CA ALA A 128 12.25 6.33 2.50
C ALA A 128 11.97 4.85 2.20
N HIS A 129 11.29 4.61 1.08
CA HIS A 129 10.84 3.33 0.57
C HIS A 129 12.01 2.52 0.00
N ARG A 130 12.81 1.99 0.91
CA ARG A 130 14.03 1.24 0.62
C ARG A 130 13.70 -0.21 0.29
N ARG A 131 13.92 -0.60 -0.96
CA ARG A 131 13.78 -1.98 -1.44
C ARG A 131 14.82 -2.27 -2.51
N ARG A 132 15.32 -3.49 -2.54
CA ARG A 132 16.15 -4.05 -3.60
C ARG A 132 15.77 -5.52 -3.75
N GLY A 133 15.79 -6.04 -4.96
CA GLY A 133 15.43 -7.43 -5.22
C GLY A 133 15.93 -7.83 -6.59
N PHE A 134 16.21 -9.12 -6.75
CA PHE A 134 16.69 -9.69 -7.98
C PHE A 134 16.25 -11.15 -8.06
N VAL A 135 16.29 -11.71 -9.26
CA VAL A 135 15.98 -13.12 -9.53
C VAL A 135 17.27 -13.82 -9.90
N ILE A 136 17.60 -14.92 -9.23
CA ILE A 136 18.77 -15.74 -9.53
C ILE A 136 18.35 -16.88 -10.47
N ASN A 137 19.19 -17.17 -11.46
CA ASN A 137 19.08 -18.39 -12.26
C ASN A 137 19.68 -19.57 -11.46
N PRO A 138 18.88 -20.57 -11.07
CA PRO A 138 19.33 -21.63 -10.17
C PRO A 138 20.31 -22.63 -10.82
N GLN A 139 20.53 -22.57 -12.14
CA GLN A 139 21.50 -23.42 -12.83
C GLN A 139 22.88 -22.77 -12.97
N THR A 140 22.93 -21.44 -13.01
CA THR A 140 24.17 -20.67 -13.27
C THR A 140 24.62 -19.85 -12.07
N ASP A 141 23.78 -19.71 -11.04
CA ASP A 141 23.93 -18.80 -9.90
C ASP A 141 24.05 -17.32 -10.28
N GLU A 142 23.77 -16.98 -11.54
CA GLU A 142 23.81 -15.60 -12.04
C GLU A 142 22.52 -14.84 -11.76
N VAL A 143 22.64 -13.52 -11.63
CA VAL A 143 21.48 -12.62 -11.53
C VAL A 143 20.80 -12.53 -12.90
N SER A 144 19.62 -13.10 -13.03
CA SER A 144 18.83 -13.10 -14.27
C SER A 144 18.12 -11.77 -14.54
N ARG A 145 17.67 -11.07 -13.49
CA ARG A 145 17.09 -9.72 -13.58
C ARG A 145 17.02 -9.03 -12.22
N TRP A 146 17.09 -7.71 -12.22
CA TRP A 146 16.76 -6.90 -11.06
C TRP A 146 15.25 -6.59 -11.04
N LEU A 147 14.64 -6.58 -9.85
CA LEU A 147 13.20 -6.36 -9.69
C LEU A 147 12.84 -4.87 -9.63
N TYR A 148 13.78 -4.02 -9.24
CA TYR A 148 13.57 -2.59 -9.01
C TYR A 148 14.76 -1.81 -9.59
N GLU A 149 14.83 -1.70 -10.91
CA GLU A 149 15.85 -0.90 -11.58
C GLU A 149 15.48 0.59 -11.48
N THR A 150 16.48 1.41 -11.21
CA THR A 150 16.35 2.85 -11.46
C THR A 150 16.51 3.10 -12.95
N VAL A 151 15.79 4.09 -13.49
CA VAL A 151 15.80 4.41 -14.93
C VAL A 151 17.23 4.74 -15.42
N ASP A 152 18.15 5.10 -14.52
CA ASP A 152 19.55 5.42 -14.82
C ASP A 152 20.51 4.21 -14.78
N GLU A 153 20.22 3.14 -14.03
CA GLU A 153 21.10 1.96 -13.92
C GLU A 153 21.12 1.12 -15.20
N ALA A 154 20.05 1.15 -16.01
CA ALA A 154 20.01 0.51 -17.32
C ALA A 154 20.97 1.15 -18.35
N THR A 155 21.53 2.33 -18.04
CA THR A 155 22.51 3.04 -18.88
C THR A 155 23.95 2.93 -18.37
N VAL A 156 24.19 2.29 -17.22
CA VAL A 156 25.54 2.08 -16.67
C VAL A 156 25.94 0.61 -16.86
N GLU A 157 25.83 0.10 -18.07
CA GLU A 157 26.60 -1.07 -18.49
C GLU A 157 27.67 -0.64 -19.49
N THR A 158 28.89 -1.11 -19.25
CA THR A 158 30.10 -1.08 -20.09
C THR A 158 30.96 0.19 -20.12
N THR A 159 31.63 0.51 -19.01
CA THR A 159 33.02 1.00 -19.07
C THR A 159 33.76 0.60 -17.79
N HIS A 160 34.24 -0.64 -17.78
CA HIS A 160 35.40 -1.01 -16.99
C HIS A 160 36.50 -1.34 -17.99
N GLU A 161 37.44 -0.40 -18.14
CA GLU A 161 38.79 -0.66 -18.67
C GLU A 161 39.53 -1.66 -17.78
#